data_AF-A0A1A0CKG9-F1
#
_entry.id   AF-A0A1A0CKG9-F1
#
_cell.length_a   1.000
_cell.length_b   1.000
_cell.length_c   1.000
_cell.angle_alpha   90.00
_cell.angle_beta   90.00
_cell.angle_gamma   90.00
#
_symmetry.space_group_name_H-M   'P 1'
#
loop_
_entity.id
_entity.type
_entity.pdbx_description
1 polymer ?
#
loop_
_entity_poly.entity_id
_entity_poly.type
_entity_poly.pdbx_seq_one_letter_code
_entity_poly.pdbx_strand_id
1 'polypeptide(L)'
;MIWVSVKRSLFIRISSILTLRKFSSKSHSFYGGITELHAIRNHILAACISQILHDESGSPSKHDRIVGLLQRFYTAETNTKKIEPYIKISFGQMADTKGLSEYICGNEKGGGFLIDDLKLPAYSNLPFEFSALGDALDLAILYEEAHGNRQIRDYCAQMLTRFKSLEERPEYAFLRHNALSGGTALSQDKFLADLLGLEAEGDGWIKKNQIVIVDMNAVEDEVVELVASVLARMTLRLLRKADPRNRFPIHLLLEEAHRYISEKTSRYAIDAGKIYERIAKEGRKYGLFVLVASQRPSELSKTVLSQCSNFVIHRIQNPDDLSQIRQMTPFISDAVLKRLPSLPKQHALVFGTSVNLPTTFKVREANPLPKSDDAKIRELWFHKKGQRAHINIISQNPVTSDEN
;
A
#
# COMPACT_ATOMS: atom_id res chain seq x y z
N MET A 1 20.17 16.67 2.30
CA MET A 1 20.66 16.06 1.04
C MET A 1 21.10 14.61 1.25
N ILE A 2 21.92 14.31 2.27
CA ILE A 2 22.37 12.94 2.65
C ILE A 2 21.18 11.99 2.89
N TRP A 3 20.19 12.40 3.69
CA TRP A 3 18.99 11.61 3.97
C TRP A 3 18.16 11.19 2.74
N VAL A 4 18.08 12.06 1.73
CA VAL A 4 17.35 11.77 0.47
C VAL A 4 18.15 10.79 -0.39
N SER A 5 19.47 10.94 -0.41
CA SER A 5 20.38 10.03 -1.11
C SER A 5 20.35 8.62 -0.52
N VAL A 6 20.41 8.50 0.81
CA VAL A 6 20.34 7.22 1.54
C VAL A 6 19.01 6.51 1.27
N LYS A 7 17.87 7.21 1.35
CA LYS A 7 16.56 6.63 1.02
C LYS A 7 16.47 6.14 -0.42
N ARG A 8 17.05 6.89 -1.37
CA ARG A 8 17.04 6.52 -2.79
C ARG A 8 17.91 5.30 -3.07
N SER A 9 19.11 5.24 -2.49
CA SER A 9 20.02 4.07 -2.61
C SER A 9 19.37 2.81 -2.04
N LEU A 10 18.82 2.90 -0.83
CA LEU A 10 18.15 1.78 -0.17
C LEU A 10 16.94 1.29 -0.97
N PHE A 11 16.10 2.19 -1.49
CA PHE A 11 14.93 1.82 -2.29
C PHE A 11 15.33 1.09 -3.58
N ILE A 12 16.40 1.54 -4.25
CA ILE A 12 16.95 0.86 -5.43
C ILE A 12 17.42 -0.55 -5.04
N ARG A 13 18.14 -0.70 -3.92
CA ARG A 13 18.64 -2.01 -3.45
C ARG A 13 17.51 -2.97 -3.08
N ILE A 14 16.51 -2.53 -2.31
CA ILE A 14 15.33 -3.35 -1.97
C ILE A 14 14.63 -3.85 -3.24
N SER A 15 14.37 -2.92 -4.18
CA SER A 15 13.71 -3.22 -5.46
C SER A 15 14.52 -4.23 -6.29
N SER A 16 15.85 -4.06 -6.31
CA SER A 16 16.76 -4.98 -7.02
C SER A 16 16.75 -6.38 -6.37
N ILE A 17 16.78 -6.46 -5.04
CA ILE A 17 16.78 -7.73 -4.28
C ILE A 17 15.47 -8.49 -4.47
N LEU A 18 14.33 -7.81 -4.51
CA LEU A 18 13.04 -8.42 -4.82
C LEU A 18 13.04 -9.08 -6.21
N THR A 19 13.69 -8.44 -7.19
CA THR A 19 13.88 -9.03 -8.53
C THR A 19 14.69 -10.32 -8.44
N LEU A 20 15.80 -10.30 -7.71
CA LEU A 20 16.73 -11.43 -7.60
C LEU A 20 16.10 -12.67 -6.93
N ARG A 21 15.13 -12.47 -6.01
CA ARG A 21 14.54 -13.58 -5.25
C ARG A 21 13.50 -14.39 -6.04
N LYS A 22 12.65 -13.74 -6.83
CA LYS A 22 11.56 -14.45 -7.53
C LYS A 22 12.08 -15.45 -8.57
N PHE A 23 13.24 -15.18 -9.16
CA PHE A 23 13.91 -16.12 -10.08
C PHE A 23 14.42 -17.40 -9.40
N SER A 24 14.34 -17.49 -8.06
CA SER A 24 14.70 -18.68 -7.29
C SER A 24 13.58 -19.72 -7.18
N SER A 25 12.30 -19.37 -7.38
CA SER A 25 11.17 -20.22 -6.94
C SER A 25 10.38 -20.96 -8.02
N LYS A 26 10.52 -20.67 -9.33
CA LYS A 26 10.10 -21.56 -10.44
C LYS A 26 10.39 -20.95 -11.82
N SER A 27 11.08 -21.73 -12.65
CA SER A 27 10.97 -21.82 -14.12
C SER A 27 10.29 -20.66 -14.86
N HIS A 28 11.02 -19.60 -15.20
CA HIS A 28 10.73 -18.80 -16.40
C HIS A 28 12.02 -18.69 -17.22
N SER A 29 12.00 -19.37 -18.37
CA SER A 29 13.08 -19.44 -19.35
C SER A 29 13.25 -18.09 -20.04
N PHE A 30 14.21 -17.29 -19.59
CA PHE A 30 14.85 -16.25 -20.39
C PHE A 30 16.36 -16.49 -20.31
N TYR A 31 16.88 -17.25 -21.27
CA TYR A 31 18.20 -17.92 -21.27
C TYR A 31 19.45 -17.01 -21.32
N GLY A 32 19.33 -15.71 -21.00
CA GLY A 32 20.48 -14.77 -20.94
C GLY A 32 20.71 -14.11 -19.58
N GLY A 33 19.65 -13.82 -18.81
CA GLY A 33 19.75 -13.02 -17.58
C GLY A 33 19.98 -13.80 -16.28
N ILE A 34 19.74 -15.12 -16.29
CA ILE A 34 19.78 -15.95 -15.07
C ILE A 34 21.20 -16.02 -14.50
N THR A 35 22.21 -16.20 -15.35
CA THR A 35 23.62 -16.29 -14.93
C THR A 35 24.11 -14.99 -14.29
N GLU A 36 23.72 -13.84 -14.84
CA GLU A 36 24.05 -12.52 -14.30
C GLU A 36 23.38 -12.28 -12.94
N LEU A 37 22.10 -12.65 -12.80
CA LEU A 37 21.38 -12.57 -11.51
C LEU A 37 22.00 -13.46 -10.43
N HIS A 38 22.49 -14.66 -10.79
CA HIS A 38 23.21 -15.53 -9.85
C HIS A 38 24.53 -14.91 -9.40
N ALA A 39 25.30 -14.32 -10.31
CA ALA A 39 26.53 -13.61 -9.98
C ALA A 39 26.26 -12.45 -9.00
N ILE A 40 25.20 -11.66 -9.25
CA ILE A 40 24.79 -10.56 -8.37
C ILE A 40 24.40 -11.06 -6.97
N ARG A 41 23.67 -12.18 -6.86
CA ARG A 41 23.31 -12.75 -5.56
C ARG A 41 24.55 -13.18 -4.77
N ASN A 42 25.49 -13.83 -5.45
CA ASN A 42 26.76 -14.24 -4.85
C ASN A 42 27.59 -13.02 -4.42
N HIS A 43 27.62 -11.96 -5.22
CA HIS A 43 28.25 -10.69 -4.84
C HIS A 43 27.66 -10.08 -3.58
N ILE A 44 26.34 -9.99 -3.47
CA ILE A 44 25.68 -9.41 -2.28
C ILE A 44 26.03 -10.21 -1.03
N LEU A 45 25.97 -11.56 -1.09
CA LEU A 45 26.34 -12.41 0.04
C LEU A 45 27.82 -12.27 0.37
N ALA A 46 28.69 -12.23 -0.65
CA ALA A 46 30.12 -12.07 -0.49
C ALA A 46 30.50 -10.75 0.19
N ALA A 47 29.90 -9.63 -0.24
CA ALA A 47 30.11 -8.33 0.37
C ALA A 47 29.67 -8.33 1.84
N CYS A 48 28.50 -8.92 2.15
CA CYS A 48 28.00 -9.03 3.51
C CYS A 48 28.93 -9.89 4.40
N ILE A 49 29.36 -11.06 3.93
CA ILE A 49 30.24 -11.95 4.71
C ILE A 49 31.61 -11.32 4.88
N SER A 50 32.17 -10.71 3.84
CA SER A 50 33.45 -9.98 3.92
C SER A 50 33.38 -8.87 4.97
N GLN A 51 32.30 -8.09 5.01
CA GLN A 51 32.10 -7.09 6.05
C GLN A 51 32.03 -7.69 7.46
N ILE A 52 31.32 -8.83 7.63
CA ILE A 52 31.26 -9.51 8.93
C ILE A 52 32.64 -9.99 9.37
N LEU A 53 33.48 -10.47 8.45
CA LEU A 53 34.84 -10.91 8.76
C LEU A 53 35.76 -9.75 9.18
N HIS A 54 35.59 -8.57 8.59
CA HIS A 54 36.36 -7.36 8.91
C HIS A 54 35.85 -6.62 10.15
N ASP A 55 34.66 -6.97 10.66
CA ASP A 55 34.10 -6.37 11.87
C ASP A 55 34.96 -6.68 13.11
N GLU A 56 34.92 -5.82 14.12
CA GLU A 56 35.73 -5.96 15.35
C GLU A 56 35.17 -7.03 16.32
N SER A 57 34.03 -7.63 15.99
CA SER A 57 33.38 -8.64 16.82
C SER A 57 34.20 -9.95 16.93
N GLY A 58 34.01 -10.67 18.05
CA GLY A 58 34.70 -11.94 18.29
C GLY A 58 34.26 -13.05 17.32
N SER A 59 35.14 -14.05 17.13
CA SER A 59 34.91 -15.20 16.25
C SER A 59 33.55 -15.90 16.44
N PRO A 60 33.04 -16.15 17.68
CA PRO A 60 31.70 -16.71 17.88
C PRO A 60 30.57 -15.80 17.34
N SER A 61 30.67 -14.49 17.54
CA SER A 61 29.66 -13.53 17.03
C SER A 61 29.67 -13.46 15.50
N LYS A 62 30.85 -13.51 14.88
CA LYS A 62 31.00 -13.61 13.43
C LYS A 62 30.37 -14.89 12.87
N HIS A 63 30.64 -16.03 13.52
CA HIS A 63 30.03 -17.30 13.17
C HIS A 63 28.50 -17.20 13.18
N ASP A 64 27.90 -16.75 14.28
CA ASP A 64 26.44 -16.69 14.42
C ASP A 64 25.79 -15.76 13.39
N ARG A 65 26.44 -14.63 13.08
CA ARG A 65 25.98 -13.70 12.04
C ARG A 65 26.07 -14.28 10.64
N ILE A 66 27.15 -15.00 10.31
CA ILE A 66 27.32 -15.66 9.01
C ILE A 66 26.30 -16.80 8.88
N VAL A 67 26.12 -17.63 9.91
CA VAL A 67 25.12 -18.71 9.92
C VAL A 67 23.71 -18.14 9.77
N GLY A 68 23.36 -17.11 10.54
CA GLY A 68 22.05 -16.45 10.45
C GLY A 68 21.77 -15.83 9.07
N LEU A 69 22.78 -15.22 8.44
CA LEU A 69 22.69 -14.75 7.06
C LEU A 69 22.40 -15.91 6.10
N LEU A 70 23.16 -17.01 6.19
CA LEU A 70 23.08 -18.14 5.27
C LEU A 70 21.85 -19.03 5.47
N GLN A 71 21.28 -19.07 6.67
CA GLN A 71 19.99 -19.71 6.94
C GLN A 71 18.85 -19.05 6.16
N ARG A 72 18.91 -17.73 5.99
CA ARG A 72 17.86 -16.93 5.36
C ARG A 72 18.14 -16.61 3.89
N PHE A 73 19.41 -16.48 3.52
CA PHE A 73 19.85 -16.14 2.16
C PHE A 73 21.01 -17.03 1.72
N TYR A 74 20.80 -17.80 0.66
CA TYR A 74 21.84 -18.68 0.12
C TYR A 74 21.78 -18.78 -1.40
N THR A 75 22.86 -19.32 -1.96
CA THR A 75 23.01 -19.71 -3.37
C THR A 75 23.67 -21.09 -3.45
N ALA A 76 23.80 -21.66 -4.65
CA ALA A 76 24.50 -22.93 -4.84
C ALA A 76 26.00 -22.82 -4.50
N GLU A 77 26.58 -21.64 -4.65
CA GLU A 77 27.99 -21.33 -4.40
C GLU A 77 28.22 -20.83 -2.97
N THR A 78 27.27 -20.09 -2.41
CA THR A 78 27.38 -19.43 -1.11
C THR A 78 26.24 -19.91 -0.21
N ASN A 79 26.50 -21.01 0.52
CA ASN A 79 25.56 -21.63 1.45
C ASN A 79 26.28 -22.21 2.67
N THR A 80 25.51 -22.57 3.69
CA THR A 80 26.02 -23.09 4.96
C THR A 80 26.97 -24.28 4.76
N LYS A 81 26.64 -25.25 3.91
CA LYS A 81 27.49 -26.45 3.72
C LYS A 81 28.87 -26.13 3.18
N LYS A 82 28.96 -25.15 2.27
CA LYS A 82 30.25 -24.72 1.68
C LYS A 82 31.07 -23.84 2.62
N ILE A 83 30.41 -23.07 3.50
CA ILE A 83 31.07 -22.09 4.37
C ILE A 83 31.40 -22.67 5.75
N GLU A 84 30.61 -23.64 6.25
CA GLU A 84 30.77 -24.29 7.55
C GLU A 84 32.20 -24.77 7.86
N PRO A 85 32.95 -25.38 6.93
CA PRO A 85 34.33 -25.80 7.19
C PRO A 85 35.25 -24.67 7.64
N TYR A 86 35.01 -23.44 7.17
CA TYR A 86 35.83 -22.28 7.46
C TYR A 86 35.44 -21.57 8.77
N ILE A 87 34.15 -21.57 9.09
CA ILE A 87 33.62 -20.82 10.24
C ILE A 87 33.49 -21.66 11.53
N LYS A 88 33.75 -22.96 11.47
CA LYS A 88 33.64 -23.85 12.63
C LYS A 88 34.45 -23.31 13.81
N ILE A 89 33.80 -23.17 14.96
CA ILE A 89 34.44 -22.65 16.17
C ILE A 89 35.17 -23.78 16.90
N SER A 90 36.44 -23.56 17.24
CA SER A 90 37.24 -24.41 18.12
C SER A 90 38.08 -23.52 19.02
N PHE A 91 38.00 -23.74 20.35
CA PHE A 91 38.66 -22.90 21.36
C PHE A 91 38.40 -21.39 21.19
N GLY A 92 37.18 -21.02 20.79
CA GLY A 92 36.79 -19.62 20.60
C GLY A 92 37.31 -18.96 19.33
N GLN A 93 37.96 -19.70 18.43
CA GLN A 93 38.43 -19.20 17.13
C GLN A 93 37.75 -19.92 15.97
N MET A 94 37.54 -19.21 14.85
CA MET A 94 37.08 -19.81 13.60
C MET A 94 38.21 -20.61 12.95
N ALA A 95 37.85 -21.74 12.33
CA ALA A 95 38.81 -22.70 11.77
C ALA A 95 39.71 -22.11 10.69
N ASP A 96 39.17 -21.33 9.74
CA ASP A 96 39.95 -20.76 8.63
C ASP A 96 39.34 -19.47 8.08
N THR A 97 39.62 -18.35 8.75
CA THR A 97 39.17 -17.02 8.30
C THR A 97 39.84 -16.55 7.02
N LYS A 98 41.10 -16.92 6.79
CA LYS A 98 41.84 -16.53 5.59
C LYS A 98 41.31 -17.27 4.36
N GLY A 99 41.13 -18.59 4.46
CA GLY A 99 40.54 -19.39 3.38
C GLY A 99 39.12 -18.97 3.04
N LEU A 100 38.31 -18.55 4.03
CA LEU A 100 36.99 -17.97 3.75
C LEU A 100 37.09 -16.65 2.99
N SER A 101 38.02 -15.77 3.39
CA SER A 101 38.25 -14.50 2.70
C SER A 101 38.71 -14.75 1.26
N GLU A 102 39.61 -15.70 1.02
CA GLU A 102 40.06 -16.07 -0.32
C GLU A 102 38.93 -16.70 -1.16
N TYR A 103 38.09 -17.54 -0.56
CA TYR A 103 36.94 -18.16 -1.24
C TYR A 103 35.93 -17.10 -1.70
N ILE A 104 35.69 -16.07 -0.87
CA ILE A 104 34.66 -15.07 -1.10
C ILE A 104 35.15 -13.88 -1.91
N CYS A 105 36.30 -13.31 -1.54
CA CYS A 105 36.85 -12.11 -2.16
C CYS A 105 37.77 -12.44 -3.35
N GLY A 106 38.20 -13.69 -3.50
CA GLY A 106 39.20 -14.09 -4.48
C GLY A 106 40.62 -13.90 -3.95
N ASN A 107 41.58 -14.37 -4.73
CA ASN A 107 43.02 -14.22 -4.47
C ASN A 107 43.76 -13.83 -5.77
N GLU A 108 45.09 -13.73 -5.71
CA GLU A 108 45.94 -13.34 -6.85
C GLU A 108 45.81 -14.25 -8.09
N LYS A 109 45.26 -15.46 -7.94
CA LYS A 109 45.03 -16.42 -9.03
C LYS A 109 43.62 -16.30 -9.66
N GLY A 110 42.83 -15.32 -9.22
CA GLY A 110 41.43 -15.14 -9.60
C GLY A 110 40.48 -16.01 -8.77
N GLY A 111 39.19 -15.72 -8.86
CA GLY A 111 38.14 -16.34 -8.05
C GLY A 111 37.40 -15.31 -7.21
N GLY A 112 36.59 -15.78 -6.26
CA GLY A 112 35.70 -14.93 -5.49
C GLY A 112 34.41 -14.57 -6.23
N PHE A 113 33.53 -13.88 -5.51
CA PHE A 113 32.20 -13.51 -5.99
C PHE A 113 31.98 -12.00 -6.00
N LEU A 114 32.99 -11.20 -5.62
CA LEU A 114 32.92 -9.75 -5.66
C LEU A 114 33.01 -9.26 -7.11
N ILE A 115 32.12 -8.34 -7.46
CA ILE A 115 31.99 -7.72 -8.77
C ILE A 115 32.26 -6.22 -8.59
N ASP A 116 33.32 -5.74 -9.24
CA ASP A 116 33.66 -4.32 -9.26
C ASP A 116 32.62 -3.53 -10.06
N ASP A 117 32.30 -2.32 -9.57
CA ASP A 117 31.33 -1.40 -10.18
C ASP A 117 29.96 -2.01 -10.52
N LEU A 118 29.48 -2.94 -9.68
CA LEU A 118 28.23 -3.63 -9.91
C LEU A 118 27.04 -2.66 -10.05
N LYS A 119 26.34 -2.75 -11.18
CA LYS A 119 25.05 -2.09 -11.39
C LYS A 119 23.91 -3.04 -11.05
N LEU A 120 23.14 -2.67 -10.03
CA LEU A 120 21.97 -3.45 -9.65
C LEU A 120 20.84 -3.31 -10.69
N PRO A 121 20.11 -4.41 -10.99
CA PRO A 121 19.05 -4.40 -11.96
C PRO A 121 17.85 -3.58 -11.47
N ALA A 122 17.19 -2.87 -12.40
CA ALA A 122 15.94 -2.22 -12.10
C ALA A 122 14.85 -3.27 -11.80
N TYR A 123 13.96 -2.95 -10.85
CA TYR A 123 12.86 -3.83 -10.52
C TYR A 123 11.86 -3.94 -11.66
N SER A 124 11.59 -5.17 -12.07
CA SER A 124 10.75 -5.51 -13.21
C SER A 124 9.25 -5.58 -12.87
N ASN A 125 8.80 -4.98 -11.75
CA ASN A 125 7.41 -5.00 -11.28
C ASN A 125 6.82 -6.41 -11.15
N LEU A 126 7.67 -7.39 -10.83
CA LEU A 126 7.26 -8.78 -10.67
C LEU A 126 6.61 -9.01 -9.30
N PRO A 127 5.40 -9.58 -9.22
CA PRO A 127 4.73 -9.78 -7.93
C PRO A 127 5.57 -10.66 -6.99
N PHE A 128 5.61 -10.32 -5.70
CA PHE A 128 6.37 -11.01 -4.67
C PHE A 128 5.47 -11.28 -3.45
N GLU A 129 5.81 -12.31 -2.66
CA GLU A 129 5.16 -12.55 -1.37
C GLU A 129 5.59 -11.49 -0.35
N PHE A 130 4.69 -11.11 0.57
CA PHE A 130 5.00 -10.06 1.54
C PHE A 130 6.23 -10.37 2.41
N SER A 131 6.44 -11.63 2.79
CA SER A 131 7.66 -12.10 3.49
C SER A 131 8.93 -11.81 2.69
N ALA A 132 8.85 -11.83 1.35
CA ALA A 132 9.98 -11.53 0.49
C ALA A 132 10.45 -10.08 0.60
N LEU A 133 9.54 -9.15 0.94
CA LEU A 133 9.88 -7.76 1.20
C LEU A 133 10.68 -7.59 2.48
N GLY A 134 10.32 -8.31 3.56
CA GLY A 134 11.03 -8.27 4.83
C GLY A 134 12.48 -8.75 4.69
N ASP A 135 12.65 -9.86 4.01
CA ASP A 135 13.97 -10.39 3.68
C ASP A 135 14.76 -9.45 2.74
N ALA A 136 14.11 -8.84 1.76
CA ALA A 136 14.77 -7.86 0.89
C ALA A 136 15.21 -6.61 1.64
N LEU A 137 14.42 -6.15 2.63
CA LEU A 137 14.77 -5.06 3.52
C LEU A 137 16.00 -5.40 4.36
N ASP A 138 16.02 -6.57 5.01
CA ASP A 138 17.13 -7.00 5.86
C ASP A 138 18.43 -7.16 5.06
N LEU A 139 18.36 -7.79 3.88
CA LEU A 139 19.52 -7.96 3.02
C LEU A 139 20.01 -6.62 2.45
N ALA A 140 19.11 -5.69 2.09
CA ALA A 140 19.49 -4.36 1.61
C ALA A 140 20.23 -3.56 2.68
N ILE A 141 19.79 -3.63 3.94
CA ILE A 141 20.43 -2.98 5.07
C ILE A 141 21.82 -3.56 5.29
N LEU A 142 21.96 -4.89 5.34
CA LEU A 142 23.26 -5.56 5.47
C LEU A 142 24.21 -5.18 4.33
N TYR A 143 23.70 -5.12 3.11
CA TYR A 143 24.49 -4.78 1.94
C TYR A 143 24.94 -3.30 1.95
N GLU A 144 24.12 -2.37 2.46
CA GLU A 144 24.51 -0.97 2.70
C GLU A 144 25.55 -0.83 3.81
N GLU A 145 25.46 -1.63 4.88
CA GLU A 145 26.50 -1.68 5.93
C GLU A 145 27.85 -2.12 5.36
N ALA A 146 27.84 -3.13 4.48
CA ALA A 146 29.04 -3.58 3.77
C ALA A 146 29.66 -2.51 2.85
N HIS A 147 28.87 -1.49 2.46
CA HIS A 147 29.36 -0.34 1.68
C HIS A 147 29.71 0.86 2.58
N GLY A 148 29.92 0.63 3.88
CA GLY A 148 30.41 1.63 4.83
C GLY A 148 29.33 2.44 5.55
N ASN A 149 28.05 2.19 5.30
CA ASN A 149 26.96 2.94 5.93
C ASN A 149 26.56 2.36 7.29
N ARG A 150 27.39 2.58 8.32
CA ARG A 150 27.19 2.00 9.66
C ARG A 150 25.93 2.46 10.40
N GLN A 151 25.33 3.58 10.01
CA GLN A 151 24.13 4.15 10.65
C GLN A 151 22.82 3.77 9.93
N ILE A 152 22.88 2.96 8.87
CA ILE A 152 21.70 2.63 8.06
C ILE A 152 20.59 1.95 8.87
N ARG A 153 20.93 1.12 9.86
CA ARG A 153 19.94 0.50 10.76
C ARG A 153 19.17 1.54 11.56
N ASP A 154 19.86 2.52 12.13
CA ASP A 154 19.22 3.60 12.91
C ASP A 154 18.28 4.42 12.02
N TYR A 155 18.74 4.75 10.80
CA TYR A 155 17.91 5.45 9.82
C TYR A 155 16.68 4.65 9.37
N CYS A 156 16.78 3.32 9.36
CA CYS A 156 15.71 2.43 8.91
C CYS A 156 14.85 1.87 10.05
N ALA A 157 15.21 2.08 11.32
CA ALA A 157 14.56 1.47 12.47
C ALA A 157 13.04 1.73 12.48
N GLN A 158 12.61 2.98 12.25
CA GLN A 158 11.19 3.32 12.17
C GLN A 158 10.46 2.61 11.02
N MET A 159 11.11 2.45 9.87
CA MET A 159 10.54 1.74 8.73
C MET A 159 10.41 0.24 9.02
N LEU A 160 11.43 -0.37 9.64
CA LEU A 160 11.40 -1.78 10.05
C LEU A 160 10.30 -2.05 11.09
N THR A 161 10.14 -1.16 12.09
CA THR A 161 9.05 -1.27 13.06
C THR A 161 7.68 -1.20 12.39
N ARG A 162 7.51 -0.30 11.41
CA ARG A 162 6.26 -0.21 10.64
C ARG A 162 6.04 -1.46 9.77
N PHE A 163 7.08 -1.97 9.13
CA PHE A 163 6.99 -3.21 8.35
C PHE A 163 6.55 -4.38 9.21
N LYS A 164 7.17 -4.59 10.39
CA LYS A 164 6.77 -5.63 11.35
C LYS A 164 5.33 -5.46 11.81
N SER A 165 4.90 -4.22 12.08
CA SER A 165 3.52 -3.93 12.43
C SER A 165 2.53 -4.33 11.32
N LEU A 166 2.87 -4.08 10.05
CA LEU A 166 2.08 -4.55 8.90
C LEU A 166 2.10 -6.08 8.75
N GLU A 167 3.21 -6.72 9.12
CA GLU A 167 3.39 -8.17 9.04
C GLU A 167 2.58 -8.92 10.11
N GLU A 168 2.45 -8.36 11.31
CA GLU A 168 1.83 -9.02 12.47
C GLU A 168 0.33 -8.73 12.61
N ARG A 169 -0.12 -7.51 12.27
CA ARG A 169 -1.50 -7.07 12.49
C ARG A 169 -2.50 -7.76 11.53
N PRO A 170 -3.60 -8.36 12.03
CA PRO A 170 -4.56 -9.10 11.20
C PRO A 170 -5.30 -8.21 10.19
N GLU A 171 -5.57 -6.95 10.52
CA GLU A 171 -6.19 -5.96 9.64
C GLU A 171 -5.39 -5.71 8.33
N TYR A 172 -4.08 -6.04 8.31
CA TYR A 172 -3.23 -5.97 7.12
C TYR A 172 -3.01 -7.32 6.42
N ALA A 173 -3.75 -8.37 6.79
CA ALA A 173 -3.67 -9.67 6.14
C ALA A 173 -3.85 -9.61 4.61
N PHE A 174 -4.65 -8.67 4.11
CA PHE A 174 -4.85 -8.48 2.67
C PHE A 174 -3.56 -8.14 1.90
N LEU A 175 -2.54 -7.55 2.55
CA LEU A 175 -1.23 -7.28 1.95
C LEU A 175 -0.36 -8.54 1.83
N ARG A 176 -0.69 -9.59 2.60
CA ARG A 176 0.09 -10.84 2.73
C ARG A 176 -0.46 -11.97 1.85
N HIS A 177 -1.32 -11.66 0.88
CA HIS A 177 -1.91 -12.66 -0.01
C HIS A 177 -0.84 -13.43 -0.81
N ASN A 178 -0.95 -14.76 -0.83
CA ASN A 178 0.01 -15.61 -1.53
C ASN A 178 -0.24 -15.57 -3.05
N ALA A 179 0.54 -14.75 -3.75
CA ALA A 179 0.45 -14.58 -5.20
C ALA A 179 0.84 -15.84 -6.00
N LEU A 180 1.45 -16.86 -5.39
CA LEU A 180 1.95 -18.08 -6.05
C LEU A 180 0.94 -19.24 -6.04
N SER A 181 -0.17 -19.12 -5.31
CA SER A 181 -1.11 -20.22 -5.05
C SER A 181 -2.22 -20.39 -6.09
N GLY A 182 -2.25 -19.59 -7.16
CA GLY A 182 -3.25 -19.71 -8.23
C GLY A 182 -2.68 -19.30 -9.57
N GLY A 183 -2.68 -20.22 -10.55
CA GLY A 183 -2.03 -20.13 -11.86
C GLY A 183 -2.54 -19.04 -12.83
N THR A 184 -3.13 -17.96 -12.34
CA THR A 184 -3.55 -16.82 -13.16
C THR A 184 -2.52 -15.71 -13.03
N ALA A 185 -1.91 -15.28 -14.13
CA ALA A 185 -1.07 -14.10 -14.13
C ALA A 185 -1.89 -12.90 -13.63
N LEU A 186 -1.57 -12.41 -12.42
CA LEU A 186 -2.17 -11.21 -11.85
C LEU A 186 -1.73 -10.02 -12.70
N SER A 187 -2.58 -9.59 -13.63
CA SER A 187 -2.38 -8.37 -14.39
C SER A 187 -3.07 -7.22 -13.67
N GLN A 188 -2.31 -6.15 -13.38
CA GLN A 188 -2.86 -4.92 -12.82
C GLN A 188 -3.96 -4.35 -13.71
N ASP A 189 -3.80 -4.45 -15.03
CA ASP A 189 -4.76 -3.94 -16.00
C ASP A 189 -6.05 -4.77 -15.98
N LYS A 190 -5.95 -6.10 -15.84
CA LYS A 190 -7.12 -6.98 -15.67
C LYS A 190 -7.85 -6.70 -14.35
N PHE A 191 -7.12 -6.61 -13.24
CA PHE A 191 -7.70 -6.26 -11.95
C PHE A 191 -8.45 -4.92 -12.01
N LEU A 192 -7.85 -3.92 -12.64
CA LEU A 192 -8.49 -2.62 -12.81
C LEU A 192 -9.67 -2.65 -13.76
N ALA A 193 -9.61 -3.42 -14.84
CA ALA A 193 -10.74 -3.62 -15.72
C ALA A 193 -11.91 -4.24 -14.95
N ASP A 194 -11.67 -5.34 -14.24
CA ASP A 194 -12.68 -6.02 -13.43
C ASP A 194 -13.26 -5.10 -12.35
N LEU A 195 -12.40 -4.36 -11.64
CA LEU A 195 -12.81 -3.36 -10.64
C LEU A 195 -13.66 -2.25 -11.24
N LEU A 196 -13.34 -1.77 -12.44
CA LEU A 196 -14.10 -0.72 -13.11
C LEU A 196 -15.31 -1.25 -13.87
N GLY A 197 -15.59 -2.56 -13.77
CA GLY A 197 -16.69 -3.21 -14.47
C GLY A 197 -16.52 -3.22 -15.98
N LEU A 198 -15.28 -3.39 -16.45
CA LEU A 198 -14.91 -3.50 -17.86
C LEU A 198 -14.70 -4.96 -18.24
N GLU A 199 -15.17 -5.32 -19.43
CA GLU A 199 -14.96 -6.64 -20.03
C GLU A 199 -14.29 -6.44 -21.39
N ALA A 200 -13.31 -7.27 -21.73
CA ALA A 200 -12.60 -7.16 -23.00
C ALA A 200 -13.48 -7.71 -24.12
N GLU A 201 -13.66 -6.93 -25.18
CA GLU A 201 -14.39 -7.35 -26.39
C GLU A 201 -13.58 -6.94 -27.62
N GLY A 202 -13.05 -7.91 -28.36
CA GLY A 202 -12.19 -7.66 -29.51
C GLY A 202 -10.90 -6.91 -29.13
N ASP A 203 -10.67 -5.76 -29.75
CA ASP A 203 -9.56 -4.84 -29.49
C ASP A 203 -9.91 -3.74 -28.46
N GLY A 204 -11.13 -3.78 -27.90
CA GLY A 204 -11.66 -2.76 -27.01
C GLY A 204 -12.14 -3.27 -25.65
N TRP A 205 -12.83 -2.38 -24.94
CA TRP A 205 -13.42 -2.63 -23.63
C TRP A 205 -14.89 -2.23 -23.65
N ILE A 206 -15.76 -3.11 -23.14
CA ILE A 206 -17.15 -2.82 -22.89
C ILE A 206 -17.41 -2.60 -21.41
N LYS A 207 -18.31 -1.66 -21.11
CA LYS A 207 -18.73 -1.38 -19.74
C LYS A 207 -19.84 -2.36 -19.34
N LYS A 208 -19.48 -3.37 -18.58
CA LYS A 208 -20.39 -4.37 -18.00
C LYS A 208 -21.21 -3.79 -16.85
N ASN A 209 -20.57 -3.05 -15.95
CA ASN A 209 -21.23 -2.51 -14.75
C ASN A 209 -21.21 -0.97 -14.77
N GLN A 210 -22.38 -0.34 -14.55
CA GLN A 210 -22.46 1.12 -14.46
C GLN A 210 -22.09 1.65 -13.07
N ILE A 211 -22.45 0.90 -12.03
CA ILE A 211 -22.22 1.22 -10.63
C ILE A 211 -21.40 0.07 -10.05
N VAL A 212 -20.26 0.41 -9.45
CA VAL A 212 -19.43 -0.54 -8.71
C VAL A 212 -19.38 -0.06 -7.27
N ILE A 213 -19.73 -0.97 -6.35
CA ILE A 213 -19.72 -0.70 -4.91
C ILE A 213 -18.55 -1.45 -4.29
N VAL A 214 -17.64 -0.72 -3.66
CA VAL A 214 -16.55 -1.30 -2.86
C VAL A 214 -16.98 -1.23 -1.40
N ASP A 215 -17.52 -2.33 -0.88
CA ASP A 215 -17.98 -2.41 0.51
C ASP A 215 -16.78 -2.56 1.46
N MET A 216 -16.63 -1.59 2.37
CA MET A 216 -15.59 -1.57 3.39
C MET A 216 -16.16 -1.38 4.80
N ASN A 217 -17.43 -1.75 5.03
CA ASN A 217 -18.11 -1.53 6.32
C ASN A 217 -17.44 -2.26 7.49
N ALA A 218 -16.84 -3.43 7.25
CA ALA A 218 -16.18 -4.24 8.28
C ALA A 218 -14.68 -3.90 8.46
N VAL A 219 -14.19 -2.85 7.81
CA VAL A 219 -12.77 -2.50 7.73
C VAL A 219 -12.48 -1.26 8.59
N GLU A 220 -11.37 -1.29 9.32
CA GLU A 220 -10.91 -0.17 10.15
C GLU A 220 -10.57 1.07 9.32
N ASP A 221 -10.76 2.27 9.91
CA ASP A 221 -10.54 3.58 9.26
C ASP A 221 -9.17 3.69 8.58
N GLU A 222 -8.11 3.23 9.24
CA GLU A 222 -6.73 3.28 8.73
C GLU A 222 -6.58 2.49 7.42
N VAL A 223 -7.23 1.33 7.34
CA VAL A 223 -7.20 0.47 6.16
C VAL A 223 -8.10 1.02 5.06
N VAL A 224 -9.27 1.57 5.41
CA VAL A 224 -10.15 2.25 4.45
C VAL A 224 -9.42 3.40 3.76
N GLU A 225 -8.73 4.25 4.53
CA GLU A 225 -7.94 5.36 3.99
C GLU A 225 -6.87 4.88 2.98
N LEU A 226 -6.13 3.83 3.35
CA LEU A 226 -5.10 3.24 2.51
C LEU A 226 -5.69 2.65 1.21
N VAL A 227 -6.70 1.78 1.33
CA VAL A 227 -7.31 1.07 0.19
C VAL A 227 -7.94 2.07 -0.77
N ALA A 228 -8.77 2.99 -0.27
CA ALA A 228 -9.43 4.00 -1.11
C ALA A 228 -8.41 4.86 -1.86
N SER A 229 -7.32 5.26 -1.20
CA SER A 229 -6.25 6.05 -1.81
C SER A 229 -5.48 5.29 -2.89
N VAL A 230 -5.24 4.00 -2.68
CA VAL A 230 -4.60 3.12 -3.66
C VAL A 230 -5.51 2.97 -4.89
N LEU A 231 -6.79 2.69 -4.69
CA LEU A 231 -7.77 2.57 -5.78
C LEU A 231 -7.86 3.87 -6.58
N ALA A 232 -8.01 5.02 -5.91
CA ALA A 232 -8.06 6.32 -6.56
C ALA A 232 -6.78 6.60 -7.39
N ARG A 233 -5.61 6.25 -6.85
CA ARG A 233 -4.31 6.40 -7.54
C ARG A 233 -4.22 5.50 -8.77
N MET A 234 -4.65 4.24 -8.65
CA MET A 234 -4.61 3.28 -9.75
C MET A 234 -5.57 3.68 -10.87
N THR A 235 -6.79 4.09 -10.53
CA THR A 235 -7.79 4.60 -11.49
C THR A 235 -7.27 5.84 -12.23
N LEU A 236 -6.69 6.81 -11.52
CA LEU A 236 -6.08 7.99 -12.16
C LEU A 236 -4.94 7.60 -13.11
N ARG A 237 -4.10 6.63 -12.74
CA ARG A 237 -3.00 6.14 -13.59
C ARG A 237 -3.52 5.46 -14.85
N LEU A 238 -4.59 4.67 -14.74
CA LEU A 238 -5.24 4.03 -15.90
C LEU A 238 -5.79 5.09 -16.86
N LEU A 239 -6.56 6.05 -16.36
CA LEU A 239 -7.15 7.11 -17.19
C LEU A 239 -6.11 8.04 -17.84
N ARG A 240 -4.89 8.13 -17.28
CA ARG A 240 -3.77 8.84 -17.92
C ARG A 240 -3.18 8.12 -19.13
N LYS A 241 -3.25 6.78 -19.12
CA LYS A 241 -2.80 5.92 -20.22
C LYS A 241 -3.88 5.70 -21.27
N ALA A 242 -5.14 5.91 -20.91
CA ALA A 242 -6.26 5.76 -21.82
C ALA A 242 -6.11 6.68 -23.04
N ASP A 243 -6.18 6.08 -24.23
CA ASP A 243 -6.15 6.74 -25.52
C ASP A 243 -7.32 6.22 -26.37
N PRO A 244 -8.22 7.08 -26.89
CA PRO A 244 -8.24 8.53 -26.72
C PRO A 244 -8.63 8.98 -25.31
N ARG A 245 -8.03 10.09 -24.84
CA ARG A 245 -8.33 10.69 -23.52
C ARG A 245 -9.81 11.06 -23.40
N ASN A 246 -10.32 11.06 -22.15
CA ASN A 246 -11.66 11.52 -21.77
C ASN A 246 -12.85 10.77 -22.40
N ARG A 247 -12.65 9.56 -22.96
CA ARG A 247 -13.76 8.73 -23.46
C ARG A 247 -14.44 7.88 -22.40
N PHE A 248 -13.83 7.71 -21.24
CA PHE A 248 -14.35 6.90 -20.14
C PHE A 248 -14.37 7.70 -18.83
N PRO A 249 -15.36 8.60 -18.63
CA PRO A 249 -15.45 9.37 -17.42
C PRO A 249 -15.85 8.49 -16.23
N ILE A 250 -15.14 8.65 -15.11
CA ILE A 250 -15.37 7.91 -13.87
C ILE A 250 -15.68 8.91 -12.76
N HIS A 251 -16.73 8.63 -11.99
CA HIS A 251 -17.03 9.34 -10.75
C HIS A 251 -16.67 8.45 -9.56
N LEU A 252 -15.69 8.87 -8.76
CA LEU A 252 -15.39 8.26 -7.48
C LEU A 252 -16.32 8.87 -6.44
N LEU A 253 -17.34 8.11 -6.04
CA LEU A 253 -18.23 8.47 -4.94
C LEU A 253 -17.59 8.03 -3.63
N LEU A 254 -17.41 9.00 -2.75
CA LEU A 254 -16.69 8.89 -1.52
C LEU A 254 -17.67 9.11 -0.36
N GLU A 255 -18.18 8.02 0.21
CA GLU A 255 -19.04 8.02 1.41
C GLU A 255 -18.21 8.12 2.70
N GLU A 256 -18.71 8.88 3.67
CA GLU A 256 -17.99 9.24 4.90
C GLU A 256 -16.58 9.76 4.62
N ALA A 257 -16.47 10.67 3.65
CA ALA A 257 -15.20 11.13 3.13
C ALA A 257 -14.27 11.78 4.16
N HIS A 258 -14.77 12.17 5.33
CA HIS A 258 -13.93 12.64 6.43
C HIS A 258 -12.96 11.55 6.93
N ARG A 259 -13.26 10.26 6.73
CA ARG A 259 -12.40 9.11 7.08
C ARG A 259 -11.11 9.03 6.25
N TYR A 260 -11.07 9.58 5.04
CA TYR A 260 -9.93 9.43 4.13
C TYR A 260 -9.55 10.69 3.33
N ILE A 261 -10.35 11.77 3.41
CA ILE A 261 -10.02 13.12 2.94
C ILE A 261 -10.03 14.08 4.13
N SER A 262 -9.25 13.77 5.17
CA SER A 262 -9.18 14.64 6.35
C SER A 262 -8.26 15.85 6.13
N GLU A 263 -8.61 16.99 6.73
CA GLU A 263 -7.72 18.16 6.85
C GLU A 263 -6.45 17.81 7.66
N LYS A 264 -6.59 16.92 8.65
CA LYS A 264 -5.46 16.44 9.45
C LYS A 264 -4.92 15.17 8.80
N THR A 265 -3.71 15.26 8.25
CA THR A 265 -3.05 14.08 7.68
C THR A 265 -2.89 13.01 8.76
N SER A 266 -3.37 11.78 8.48
CA SER A 266 -3.13 10.66 9.40
C SER A 266 -1.62 10.38 9.49
N ARG A 267 -1.14 9.97 10.66
CA ARG A 267 0.29 9.65 10.87
C ARG A 267 0.76 8.46 10.02
N TYR A 268 -0.19 7.68 9.51
CA TYR A 268 0.04 6.40 8.84
C TYR A 268 0.03 6.53 7.32
N ALA A 269 -0.72 7.47 6.74
CA ALA A 269 -0.86 7.63 5.30
C ALA A 269 -0.56 9.07 4.82
N ILE A 270 0.71 9.50 4.94
CA ILE A 270 1.19 10.86 4.58
C ILE A 270 0.81 11.30 3.14
N ASP A 271 0.56 10.35 2.24
CA ASP A 271 0.23 10.61 0.83
C ASP A 271 -1.21 10.23 0.42
N ALA A 272 -2.06 9.76 1.34
CA ALA A 272 -3.44 9.37 1.05
C ALA A 272 -4.28 10.59 0.63
N GLY A 273 -4.41 11.60 1.49
CA GLY A 273 -5.14 12.83 1.17
C GLY A 273 -4.65 13.56 -0.09
N LYS A 274 -3.34 13.48 -0.39
CA LYS A 274 -2.74 14.13 -1.58
C LYS A 274 -3.28 13.60 -2.90
N ILE A 275 -3.72 12.34 -2.98
CA ILE A 275 -4.26 11.82 -4.24
C ILE A 275 -5.58 12.51 -4.58
N TYR A 276 -6.44 12.73 -3.57
CA TYR A 276 -7.73 13.38 -3.77
C TYR A 276 -7.57 14.86 -4.10
N GLU A 277 -6.62 15.57 -3.48
CA GLU A 277 -6.28 16.94 -3.88
C GLU A 277 -5.80 16.99 -5.34
N ARG A 278 -4.99 16.02 -5.75
CA ARG A 278 -4.51 15.93 -7.13
C ARG A 278 -5.64 15.62 -8.11
N ILE A 279 -6.54 14.70 -7.76
CA ILE A 279 -7.72 14.39 -8.59
C ILE A 279 -8.63 15.61 -8.67
N ALA A 280 -8.84 16.33 -7.57
CA ALA A 280 -9.66 17.53 -7.56
C ALA A 280 -9.09 18.63 -8.48
N LYS A 281 -7.75 18.80 -8.51
CA LYS A 281 -7.06 19.80 -9.35
C LYS A 281 -6.91 19.38 -10.83
N GLU A 282 -6.54 18.13 -11.08
CA GLU A 282 -6.12 17.64 -12.41
C GLU A 282 -7.08 16.63 -13.04
N GLY A 283 -8.01 16.04 -12.27
CA GLY A 283 -8.82 14.88 -12.66
C GLY A 283 -9.70 15.15 -13.88
N ARG A 284 -10.25 16.37 -14.00
CA ARG A 284 -11.05 16.81 -15.14
C ARG A 284 -10.34 16.61 -16.49
N LYS A 285 -9.01 16.73 -16.54
CA LYS A 285 -8.21 16.51 -17.76
C LYS A 285 -8.25 15.07 -18.25
N TYR A 286 -8.50 14.11 -17.35
CA TYR A 286 -8.47 12.67 -17.60
C TYR A 286 -9.84 12.01 -17.47
N GLY A 287 -10.91 12.79 -17.25
CA GLY A 287 -12.26 12.27 -17.04
C GLY A 287 -12.48 11.64 -15.65
N LEU A 288 -11.64 11.95 -14.67
CA LEU A 288 -11.82 11.47 -13.29
C LEU A 288 -12.44 12.57 -12.43
N PHE A 289 -13.60 12.28 -11.86
CA PHE A 289 -14.35 13.16 -10.98
C PHE A 289 -14.49 12.55 -9.59
N VAL A 290 -14.66 13.38 -8.58
CA VAL A 290 -14.89 12.96 -7.20
C VAL A 290 -16.20 13.56 -6.72
N LEU A 291 -17.02 12.74 -6.07
CA LEU A 291 -18.21 13.17 -5.32
C LEU A 291 -17.94 12.86 -3.84
N VAL A 292 -17.83 13.91 -3.04
CA VAL A 292 -17.55 13.83 -1.61
C VAL A 292 -18.87 13.87 -0.83
N ALA A 293 -19.18 12.81 -0.10
CA ALA A 293 -20.32 12.74 0.82
C ALA A 293 -19.81 12.58 2.26
N SER A 294 -20.18 13.51 3.14
CA SER A 294 -19.77 13.49 4.55
C SER A 294 -20.77 14.23 5.42
N GLN A 295 -20.92 13.76 6.66
CA GLN A 295 -21.70 14.43 7.69
C GLN A 295 -20.91 15.54 8.40
N ARG A 296 -19.58 15.54 8.27
CA ARG A 296 -18.65 16.44 8.98
C ARG A 296 -17.80 17.25 8.01
N PRO A 297 -18.36 18.26 7.32
CA PRO A 297 -17.62 19.05 6.35
C PRO A 297 -16.43 19.82 6.94
N SER A 298 -16.45 20.17 8.24
CA SER A 298 -15.33 20.82 8.94
C SER A 298 -14.09 19.94 9.08
N GLU A 299 -14.24 18.61 9.02
CA GLU A 299 -13.12 17.66 9.11
C GLU A 299 -12.46 17.35 7.76
N LEU A 300 -13.06 17.79 6.65
CA LEU A 300 -12.59 17.54 5.30
C LEU A 300 -11.46 18.48 4.87
N SER A 301 -10.60 18.00 3.96
CA SER A 301 -9.57 18.82 3.31
C SER A 301 -10.16 20.07 2.66
N LYS A 302 -9.71 21.24 3.12
CA LYS A 302 -10.05 22.55 2.53
C LYS A 302 -9.63 22.63 1.08
N THR A 303 -8.49 22.01 0.73
CA THR A 303 -8.02 21.95 -0.65
C THR A 303 -9.02 21.24 -1.54
N VAL A 304 -9.47 20.04 -1.16
CA VAL A 304 -10.45 19.28 -1.97
C VAL A 304 -11.76 20.05 -2.06
N LEU A 305 -12.28 20.54 -0.93
CA LEU A 305 -13.54 21.28 -0.91
C LEU A 305 -13.50 22.56 -1.76
N SER A 306 -12.38 23.29 -1.79
CA SER A 306 -12.21 24.49 -2.62
C SER A 306 -12.30 24.22 -4.13
N GLN A 307 -12.07 22.97 -4.55
CA GLN A 307 -12.13 22.56 -5.95
C GLN A 307 -13.50 21.98 -6.33
N CYS A 308 -14.39 21.74 -5.37
CA CYS A 308 -15.75 21.28 -5.65
C CYS A 308 -16.54 22.40 -6.35
N SER A 309 -17.01 22.14 -7.57
CA SER A 309 -17.78 23.12 -8.34
C SER A 309 -19.27 23.13 -8.02
N ASN A 310 -19.78 22.05 -7.41
CA ASN A 310 -21.19 21.83 -7.11
C ASN A 310 -21.34 21.31 -5.69
N PHE A 311 -22.35 21.80 -4.99
CA PHE A 311 -22.62 21.41 -3.61
C PHE A 311 -24.10 21.07 -3.45
N VAL A 312 -24.35 20.02 -2.68
CA VAL A 312 -25.67 19.58 -2.26
C VAL A 312 -25.65 19.51 -0.74
N ILE A 313 -26.22 20.53 -0.08
CA ILE A 313 -26.15 20.68 1.37
C ILE A 313 -27.50 20.34 1.98
N HIS A 314 -27.53 19.24 2.74
CA HIS A 314 -28.66 18.86 3.58
C HIS A 314 -28.69 19.68 4.87
N ARG A 315 -29.57 19.31 5.80
CA ARG A 315 -29.64 19.93 7.12
C ARG A 315 -28.29 19.82 7.84
N ILE A 316 -27.69 20.96 8.19
CA ILE A 316 -26.47 21.05 9.01
C ILE A 316 -26.80 21.88 10.25
N GLN A 317 -26.51 21.32 11.43
CA GLN A 317 -26.80 21.98 12.72
C GLN A 317 -25.53 22.42 13.45
N ASN A 318 -24.41 21.74 13.22
CA ASN A 318 -23.15 22.03 13.89
C ASN A 318 -22.62 23.42 13.45
N PRO A 319 -22.31 24.34 14.39
CA PRO A 319 -21.81 25.67 14.07
C PRO A 319 -20.49 25.69 13.29
N ASP A 320 -19.57 24.77 13.57
CA ASP A 320 -18.26 24.69 12.90
C ASP A 320 -18.44 24.25 11.44
N ASP A 321 -19.32 23.28 11.18
CA ASP A 321 -19.69 22.85 9.84
C ASP A 321 -20.39 23.96 9.04
N LEU A 322 -21.28 24.73 9.67
CA LEU A 322 -21.91 25.90 9.05
C LEU A 322 -20.89 26.99 8.72
N SER A 323 -19.93 27.23 9.63
CA SER A 323 -18.85 28.19 9.42
C SER A 323 -17.96 27.77 8.24
N GLN A 324 -17.60 26.49 8.18
CA GLN A 324 -16.83 25.93 7.07
C GLN A 324 -17.58 26.12 5.74
N ILE A 325 -18.88 25.82 5.67
CA ILE A 325 -19.70 26.05 4.47
C ILE A 325 -19.71 27.53 4.07
N ARG A 326 -19.90 28.45 5.04
CA ARG A 326 -19.87 29.90 4.79
C ARG A 326 -18.56 30.35 4.13
N GLN A 327 -17.43 29.87 4.63
CA GLN A 327 -16.11 30.23 4.10
C GLN A 327 -15.90 29.76 2.66
N MET A 328 -16.53 28.65 2.26
CA MET A 328 -16.41 28.09 0.92
C MET A 328 -17.33 28.73 -0.11
N THR A 329 -18.37 29.45 0.32
CA THR A 329 -19.46 29.91 -0.56
C THR A 329 -19.69 31.41 -0.46
N PRO A 330 -18.74 32.25 -0.91
CA PRO A 330 -18.84 33.70 -0.77
C PRO A 330 -20.01 34.33 -1.53
N PHE A 331 -20.56 33.61 -2.51
CA PHE A 331 -21.66 34.06 -3.36
C PHE A 331 -23.06 33.72 -2.81
N ILE A 332 -23.16 33.00 -1.69
CA ILE A 332 -24.45 32.67 -1.05
C ILE A 332 -24.72 33.67 0.06
N SER A 333 -25.92 34.24 0.09
CA SER A 333 -26.31 35.17 1.15
C SER A 333 -26.40 34.46 2.51
N ASP A 334 -25.98 35.17 3.56
CA ASP A 334 -26.08 34.67 4.94
C ASP A 334 -27.52 34.29 5.33
N ALA A 335 -28.52 34.95 4.74
CA ALA A 335 -29.93 34.66 4.96
C ALA A 335 -30.30 33.23 4.51
N VAL A 336 -29.75 32.76 3.38
CA VAL A 336 -29.96 31.39 2.89
C VAL A 336 -29.25 30.38 3.80
N LEU A 337 -28.01 30.67 4.19
CA LEU A 337 -27.23 29.78 5.07
C LEU A 337 -27.84 29.66 6.48
N LYS A 338 -28.47 30.72 7.00
CA LYS A 338 -29.24 30.68 8.26
C LYS A 338 -30.43 29.73 8.23
N ARG A 339 -30.90 29.30 7.06
CA ARG A 339 -32.00 28.32 6.91
C ARG A 339 -31.53 26.87 6.88
N LEU A 340 -30.23 26.61 6.72
CA LEU A 340 -29.69 25.24 6.69
C LEU A 340 -30.05 24.41 7.95
N PRO A 341 -30.00 24.96 9.19
CA PRO A 341 -30.34 24.19 10.39
C PRO A 341 -31.82 23.78 10.49
N SER A 342 -32.71 24.50 9.81
CA SER A 342 -34.15 24.28 9.80
C SER A 342 -34.66 23.54 8.56
N LEU A 343 -33.77 23.09 7.66
CA LEU A 343 -34.16 22.28 6.51
C LEU A 343 -34.83 20.97 6.98
N PRO A 344 -36.01 20.63 6.45
CA PRO A 344 -36.64 19.35 6.74
C PRO A 344 -35.83 18.19 6.15
N LYS A 345 -36.06 16.98 6.67
CA LYS A 345 -35.52 15.76 6.06
C LYS A 345 -35.90 15.71 4.58
N GLN A 346 -35.06 15.06 3.77
CA GLN A 346 -35.24 14.94 2.32
C GLN A 346 -35.15 16.26 1.54
N HIS A 347 -34.84 17.39 2.18
CA HIS A 347 -34.59 18.65 1.48
C HIS A 347 -33.10 18.99 1.48
N ALA A 348 -32.65 19.66 0.42
CA ALA A 348 -31.28 20.12 0.29
C ALA A 348 -31.23 21.46 -0.44
N LEU A 349 -30.22 22.25 -0.10
CA LEU A 349 -29.80 23.44 -0.85
C LEU A 349 -28.76 23.02 -1.88
N VAL A 350 -28.99 23.35 -3.15
CA VAL A 350 -28.01 23.15 -4.23
C VAL A 350 -27.51 24.48 -4.74
N PHE A 351 -26.21 24.54 -4.96
CA PHE A 351 -25.53 25.69 -5.57
C PHE A 351 -24.25 25.24 -6.26
N GLY A 352 -23.70 26.13 -7.08
CA GLY A 352 -22.52 25.87 -7.90
C GLY A 352 -22.86 25.87 -9.39
N THR A 353 -21.96 25.34 -10.21
CA THR A 353 -22.07 25.40 -11.68
C THR A 353 -23.21 24.57 -12.28
N SER A 354 -23.82 23.68 -11.50
CA SER A 354 -24.92 22.82 -11.94
C SER A 354 -26.29 23.49 -11.93
N VAL A 355 -26.41 24.68 -11.34
CA VAL A 355 -27.67 25.45 -11.26
C VAL A 355 -27.42 26.93 -11.51
N ASN A 356 -28.37 27.62 -12.14
CA ASN A 356 -28.24 29.06 -12.40
C ASN A 356 -28.36 29.91 -11.13
N LEU A 357 -29.15 29.45 -10.16
CA LEU A 357 -29.41 30.13 -8.89
C LEU A 357 -29.41 29.11 -7.75
N PRO A 358 -28.82 29.45 -6.58
CA PRO A 358 -28.93 28.62 -5.38
C PRO A 358 -30.40 28.33 -5.05
N THR A 359 -30.77 27.04 -5.01
CA THR A 359 -32.17 26.63 -4.90
C THR A 359 -32.32 25.49 -3.89
N THR A 360 -33.36 25.57 -3.05
CA THR A 360 -33.76 24.45 -2.19
C THR A 360 -34.72 23.53 -2.93
N PHE A 361 -34.50 22.22 -2.87
CA PHE A 361 -35.36 21.22 -3.50
C PHE A 361 -35.60 20.02 -2.58
N LYS A 362 -36.65 19.25 -2.87
CA LYS A 362 -36.94 17.97 -2.23
C LYS A 362 -36.29 16.85 -3.05
N VAL A 363 -35.43 16.06 -2.43
CA VAL A 363 -34.78 14.88 -3.02
C VAL A 363 -35.82 13.78 -3.24
N ARG A 364 -35.76 13.06 -4.36
CA ARG A 364 -36.67 11.95 -4.63
C ARG A 364 -36.43 10.80 -3.65
N GLU A 365 -37.47 10.03 -3.35
CA GLU A 365 -37.33 8.80 -2.56
C GLU A 365 -36.56 7.75 -3.36
N ALA A 366 -35.63 7.07 -2.69
CA ALA A 366 -34.87 5.98 -3.29
C ALA A 366 -35.72 4.71 -3.34
N ASN A 367 -35.63 3.96 -4.43
CA ASN A 367 -36.27 2.65 -4.58
C ASN A 367 -35.27 1.66 -5.21
N PRO A 368 -34.81 0.63 -4.46
CA PRO A 368 -35.12 0.36 -3.05
C PRO A 368 -34.46 1.39 -2.09
N LEU A 369 -34.96 1.46 -0.85
CA LEU A 369 -34.28 2.20 0.20
C LEU A 369 -32.95 1.52 0.58
N PRO A 370 -31.90 2.28 0.91
CA PRO A 370 -30.67 1.72 1.44
C PRO A 370 -30.93 0.99 2.76
N LYS A 371 -30.12 -0.02 3.08
CA LYS A 371 -30.16 -0.74 4.37
C LYS A 371 -29.53 0.10 5.48
N SER A 372 -30.10 1.27 5.75
CA SER A 372 -29.60 2.26 6.70
C SER A 372 -30.60 2.58 7.81
N ASP A 373 -31.56 1.68 8.06
CA ASP A 373 -32.56 1.89 9.09
C ASP A 373 -31.91 1.90 10.48
N ASP A 374 -32.21 2.94 11.26
CA ASP A 374 -31.78 3.03 12.65
C ASP A 374 -32.30 1.80 13.43
N ALA A 375 -31.46 1.31 14.34
CA ALA A 375 -31.88 0.26 15.24
C ALA A 375 -33.13 0.70 16.03
N LYS A 376 -34.17 -0.13 16.04
CA LYS A 376 -35.39 0.13 16.80
C LYS A 376 -35.16 -0.12 18.28
N ILE A 377 -34.38 0.77 18.92
CA ILE A 377 -33.87 0.61 20.28
C ILE A 377 -34.97 0.27 21.28
N ARG A 378 -36.12 0.94 21.20
CA ARG A 378 -37.25 0.67 22.10
C ARG A 378 -37.74 -0.78 22.01
N GLU A 379 -37.86 -1.31 20.80
CA GLU A 379 -38.30 -2.70 20.58
C GLU A 379 -37.19 -3.69 20.99
N LEU A 380 -35.93 -3.33 20.76
CA LEU A 380 -34.76 -4.17 21.03
C LEU A 380 -34.34 -4.19 22.50
N TRP A 381 -34.64 -3.16 23.30
CA TRP A 381 -34.29 -3.12 24.73
C TRP A 381 -35.43 -3.58 25.63
N PHE A 382 -36.68 -3.23 25.28
CA PHE A 382 -37.84 -3.55 26.10
C PHE A 382 -38.51 -4.82 25.62
N HIS A 383 -37.81 -5.94 25.78
CA HIS A 383 -38.32 -7.27 25.48
C HIS A 383 -38.33 -8.18 26.71
N LYS A 384 -39.05 -9.30 26.65
CA LYS A 384 -39.09 -10.27 27.75
C LYS A 384 -37.70 -10.87 27.99
N LYS A 385 -37.36 -11.11 29.27
CA LYS A 385 -36.14 -11.83 29.64
C LYS A 385 -36.12 -13.21 28.96
N GLY A 386 -35.02 -13.53 28.29
CA GLY A 386 -34.86 -14.80 27.54
C GLY A 386 -35.20 -14.73 26.05
N GLN A 387 -35.61 -13.57 25.52
CA GLN A 387 -35.74 -13.41 24.07
C GLN A 387 -34.37 -13.52 23.39
N ARG A 388 -34.29 -14.32 22.33
CA ARG A 388 -33.05 -14.55 21.59
C ARG A 388 -32.63 -13.25 20.89
N ALA A 389 -31.41 -12.79 21.13
CA ALA A 389 -30.80 -11.78 20.31
C ALA A 389 -30.61 -12.38 18.91
N HIS A 390 -31.29 -11.85 17.90
CA HIS A 390 -31.16 -12.25 16.49
C HIS A 390 -29.87 -11.68 15.88
N ILE A 391 -28.74 -11.90 16.56
CA ILE A 391 -27.42 -11.45 16.16
C ILE A 391 -26.62 -12.69 15.81
N ASN A 392 -26.12 -12.76 14.58
CA ASN A 392 -25.11 -13.72 14.19
C ASN A 392 -23.75 -13.03 14.35
N ILE A 393 -23.01 -13.42 15.40
CA ILE A 393 -21.61 -13.01 15.54
C ILE A 393 -20.81 -13.90 14.60
N ILE A 394 -20.34 -13.34 13.48
CA ILE A 394 -19.42 -14.02 12.59
C ILE A 394 -18.08 -14.07 13.33
N SER A 395 -17.71 -15.23 13.89
CA SER A 395 -16.37 -15.42 14.44
C SER A 395 -15.37 -15.39 13.28
N GLN A 396 -14.49 -14.40 13.26
CA GLN A 396 -13.31 -14.43 12.40
C GLN A 396 -12.33 -15.49 12.95
N ASN A 397 -12.61 -16.77 12.70
CA ASN A 397 -11.59 -17.79 12.90
C ASN A 397 -10.62 -17.73 11.70
N PRO A 398 -9.30 -17.69 11.92
CA PRO A 398 -8.35 -17.92 10.85
C PRO A 398 -8.60 -19.31 10.27
N VAL A 399 -8.60 -19.41 8.96
CA VAL A 399 -8.66 -20.68 8.23
C VAL A 399 -7.43 -21.50 8.61
N THR A 400 -7.58 -22.37 9.60
CA THR A 400 -6.80 -23.61 9.70
C THR A 400 -7.75 -24.73 9.37
N SER A 401 -7.71 -25.16 8.12
CA SER A 401 -8.13 -26.50 7.72
C SER A 401 -7.20 -26.96 6.61
N ASP A 402 -5.99 -27.30 7.02
CA ASP A 402 -5.40 -28.55 6.52
C ASP A 402 -6.22 -29.71 7.09
N GLU A 403 -6.23 -30.82 6.34
CA GLU A 403 -6.83 -32.14 6.60
C GLU A 403 -8.29 -32.35 6.14
N ASN A 404 -8.43 -32.69 4.85
CA ASN A 404 -8.61 -34.09 4.41
C ASN A 404 -8.37 -34.26 2.90
#